data_AF-A0A150JZZ2-F1
#
_entry.id   AF-A0A150JZZ2-F1
#
_cell.length_a   1.000
_cell.length_b   1.000
_cell.length_c   1.000
_cell.angle_alpha   90.00
_cell.angle_beta   90.00
_cell.angle_gamma   90.00
#
_symmetry.space_group_name_H-M   'P 1'
#
loop_
_entity.id
_entity.type
_entity.pdbx_description
1 polymer ?
#
loop_
_entity_poly.entity_id
_entity_poly.type
_entity_poly.pdbx_seq_one_letter_code
_entity_poly.pdbx_strand_id
1 'polypeptide(L)'
;MNSVYIHRALRGLFVALCILVGFFAVYLAVKYAYPFIIALLIALMINPLVNFLDKKVRLPRALAVIISLILIISAFVGIITLLVAEIVTGANYLADVLPEHVQTLVNYSESLVTAQVLPLYDKLAGLFKNLDAGQQETIVQNIQAAGQKIASSAGDFLSGLFKKLPGLVSWIPNAATVLIFALLATFFISKDWNHLTGKGKLLLPKKARKSGITVFADLRNALFGFIRAELTLISMTLVIVLIGLLILRVNYAITIALVCGIVDILPYLGTGVVFVPWIIYEFITGSLPLAIGLTVLYIVVIVQRQIMEPKILSSSIGMNPLATLIALFIGFKTVGFLGLILGPITLVLLTALIRAHVFHDIWNYIMGKKAI
;
A
#
# COMPACT_ATOMS: atom_id res chain seq x y z
N MET A 1 -29.49 -1.43 -50.16
CA MET A 1 -28.77 -1.60 -48.88
C MET A 1 -29.81 -1.61 -47.76
N ASN A 2 -29.89 -2.68 -46.98
CA ASN A 2 -31.03 -2.92 -46.10
C ASN A 2 -31.03 -1.91 -44.93
N SER A 3 -32.02 -1.00 -44.89
CA SER A 3 -32.09 0.19 -44.01
C SER A 3 -31.88 -0.13 -42.53
N VAL A 4 -32.25 -1.34 -42.11
CA VAL A 4 -32.05 -1.86 -40.74
C VAL A 4 -30.57 -1.92 -40.35
N TYR A 5 -29.69 -2.32 -41.27
CA TYR A 5 -28.24 -2.42 -40.98
C TYR A 5 -27.60 -1.04 -40.86
N ILE A 6 -28.06 -0.06 -41.65
CA ILE A 6 -27.59 1.34 -41.58
C ILE A 6 -27.96 1.96 -40.23
N HIS A 7 -29.20 1.76 -39.76
CA HIS A 7 -29.63 2.26 -38.45
C HIS A 7 -28.91 1.58 -37.29
N ARG A 8 -28.65 0.26 -37.38
CA ARG A 8 -27.83 -0.46 -36.38
C ARG A 8 -26.39 0.04 -36.37
N ALA A 9 -25.79 0.27 -37.53
CA ALA A 9 -24.44 0.81 -37.67
C ALA A 9 -24.34 2.23 -37.10
N LEU A 10 -25.30 3.11 -37.40
CA LEU A 10 -25.35 4.48 -36.85
C LEU A 10 -25.52 4.48 -35.32
N ARG A 11 -26.41 3.63 -34.77
CA ARG A 11 -26.56 3.49 -33.31
C ARG A 11 -25.30 2.93 -32.67
N GLY A 12 -24.67 1.93 -33.28
CA GLY A 12 -23.41 1.36 -32.82
C GLY A 12 -22.28 2.40 -32.80
N LEU A 13 -22.15 3.19 -33.87
CA LEU A 13 -21.14 4.24 -33.99
C LEU A 13 -21.40 5.38 -33.00
N PHE A 14 -22.66 5.77 -32.79
CA PHE A 14 -23.06 6.74 -31.77
C PHE A 14 -22.73 6.25 -30.35
N VAL A 15 -23.04 4.98 -30.02
CA VAL A 15 -22.70 4.43 -28.71
C VAL A 15 -21.18 4.32 -28.57
N ALA A 16 -20.45 3.85 -29.58
CA ALA A 16 -18.99 3.78 -29.54
C ALA A 16 -18.37 5.17 -29.31
N LEU A 17 -18.87 6.21 -29.98
CA LEU A 17 -18.47 7.60 -29.77
C LEU A 17 -18.80 8.06 -28.33
N CYS A 18 -20.01 7.80 -27.83
CA CYS A 18 -20.40 8.14 -26.47
C CYS A 18 -19.56 7.41 -25.41
N ILE A 19 -19.18 6.15 -25.65
CA ILE A 19 -18.28 5.38 -24.78
C ILE A 19 -16.87 5.95 -24.83
N LEU A 20 -16.34 6.26 -26.01
CA LEU A 20 -15.00 6.86 -26.16
C LEU A 20 -14.93 8.24 -25.50
N VAL A 21 -15.91 9.10 -25.75
CA VAL A 21 -16.01 10.42 -25.12
C VAL A 21 -16.20 10.29 -23.61
N GLY A 22 -17.06 9.37 -23.16
CA GLY A 22 -17.28 9.09 -21.74
C GLY A 22 -16.02 8.58 -21.05
N PHE A 23 -15.30 7.63 -21.67
CA PHE A 23 -14.03 7.10 -21.17
C PHE A 23 -12.95 8.18 -21.11
N PHE A 24 -12.84 9.01 -22.15
CA PHE A 24 -11.89 10.12 -22.19
C PHE A 24 -12.23 11.19 -21.13
N ALA A 25 -13.50 11.50 -20.93
CA ALA A 25 -13.96 12.40 -19.89
C ALA A 25 -13.67 11.86 -18.48
N VAL A 26 -13.91 10.56 -18.25
CA VAL A 26 -13.55 9.90 -16.98
C VAL A 26 -12.04 9.88 -16.79
N TYR A 27 -11.25 9.60 -17.82
CA TYR A 27 -9.79 9.64 -17.75
C TYR A 27 -9.28 11.03 -17.35
N LEU A 28 -9.79 12.10 -17.98
CA LEU A 28 -9.46 13.48 -17.62
C LEU A 28 -9.92 13.81 -16.19
N ALA A 29 -11.12 13.39 -15.81
CA ALA A 29 -11.64 13.60 -14.46
C ALA A 29 -10.79 12.88 -13.41
N VAL A 30 -10.36 11.64 -13.65
CA VAL A 30 -9.46 10.93 -12.73
C VAL A 30 -8.10 11.61 -12.68
N LYS A 31 -7.52 12.00 -13.82
CA LYS A 31 -6.19 12.63 -13.87
C LYS A 31 -6.14 13.97 -13.15
N TYR A 32 -7.15 14.82 -13.32
CA TYR A 32 -7.13 16.20 -12.80
C TYR A 32 -7.97 16.40 -11.53
N ALA A 33 -8.97 15.55 -11.29
CA ALA A 33 -9.87 15.66 -10.15
C ALA A 33 -9.75 14.48 -9.16
N TYR A 34 -8.61 13.78 -9.13
CA TYR A 34 -8.36 12.73 -8.13
C TYR A 34 -8.54 13.17 -6.67
N PRO A 35 -8.27 14.43 -6.24
CA PRO A 35 -8.56 14.85 -4.87
C PRO A 35 -10.06 14.82 -4.55
N PHE A 36 -10.91 15.07 -5.54
CA PHE A 36 -12.37 15.01 -5.39
C PHE A 36 -12.90 13.57 -5.38
N ILE A 37 -12.20 12.65 -6.07
CA ILE A 37 -12.49 11.21 -5.97
C ILE A 37 -12.15 10.72 -4.57
N ILE A 38 -10.97 11.07 -4.04
CA ILE A 38 -10.60 10.79 -2.65
C ILE A 38 -11.64 11.39 -1.70
N ALA A 39 -12.05 12.63 -1.93
CA ALA A 39 -13.08 13.29 -1.13
C ALA A 39 -14.42 12.56 -1.13
N LEU A 40 -14.85 12.05 -2.29
CA LEU A 40 -16.06 11.24 -2.40
C LEU A 40 -15.94 9.97 -1.56
N LEU A 41 -14.79 9.28 -1.61
CA LEU A 41 -14.55 8.08 -0.82
C LEU A 41 -14.57 8.37 0.69
N ILE A 42 -13.91 9.45 1.12
CA ILE A 42 -13.95 9.89 2.52
C ILE A 42 -15.39 10.23 2.90
N ALA A 43 -16.10 11.01 2.08
CA ALA A 43 -17.50 11.37 2.32
C ALA A 43 -18.39 10.13 2.53
N LEU A 44 -18.19 9.08 1.71
CA LEU A 44 -18.88 7.79 1.86
C LEU A 44 -18.63 7.14 3.21
N MET A 45 -17.38 7.16 3.66
CA MET A 45 -16.95 6.56 4.92
C MET A 45 -17.46 7.34 6.14
N ILE A 46 -17.46 8.68 6.08
CA ILE A 46 -17.87 9.52 7.21
C ILE A 46 -19.39 9.66 7.32
N ASN A 47 -20.13 9.55 6.21
CA ASN A 47 -21.56 9.82 6.20
C ASN A 47 -22.40 8.99 7.20
N PRO A 48 -22.09 7.72 7.50
CA PRO A 48 -22.73 7.01 8.61
C PRO A 48 -22.58 7.73 9.95
N LEU A 49 -21.37 8.22 10.27
CA LEU A 49 -21.08 9.00 11.47
C LEU A 49 -21.75 10.37 11.42
N VAL A 50 -21.68 11.08 10.28
CA VAL A 50 -22.36 12.36 10.08
C VAL A 50 -23.87 12.21 10.26
N ASN A 51 -24.49 11.18 9.68
CA ASN A 51 -25.92 10.94 9.83
C ASN A 51 -26.30 10.58 11.28
N PHE A 52 -25.41 9.90 12.02
CA PHE A 52 -25.61 9.63 13.44
C PHE A 52 -25.61 10.95 14.23
N LEU A 53 -24.63 11.82 14.00
CA LEU A 53 -24.53 13.13 14.65
C LEU A 53 -25.67 14.08 14.24
N ASP A 54 -26.04 14.11 12.95
CA ASP A 54 -27.12 14.93 12.40
C ASP A 54 -28.50 14.48 12.91
N LYS A 55 -28.80 13.17 12.85
CA LYS A 55 -30.15 12.66 13.17
C LYS A 55 -30.36 12.25 14.61
N LYS A 56 -29.36 11.62 15.26
CA LYS A 56 -29.50 11.14 16.65
C LYS A 56 -29.05 12.19 17.66
N VAL A 57 -27.92 12.85 17.41
CA VAL A 57 -27.40 13.91 18.28
C VAL A 57 -28.02 15.28 17.94
N ARG A 58 -28.76 15.38 16.83
CA ARG A 58 -29.48 16.59 16.37
C ARG A 58 -28.57 17.80 16.11
N LEU A 59 -27.32 17.55 15.71
CA LEU A 59 -26.39 18.61 15.35
C LEU A 59 -26.70 19.15 13.94
N PRO A 60 -26.55 20.48 13.70
CA PRO A 60 -26.55 21.03 12.36
C PRO A 60 -25.56 20.26 11.48
N ARG A 61 -25.99 19.84 10.29
CA ARG A 61 -25.19 18.95 9.45
C ARG A 61 -23.77 19.43 9.18
N ALA A 62 -23.56 20.73 8.98
CA ALA A 62 -22.22 21.29 8.81
C ALA A 62 -21.30 20.99 10.01
N LEU A 63 -21.82 21.11 11.24
CA LEU A 63 -21.08 20.76 12.46
C LEU A 63 -20.87 19.25 12.57
N ALA A 64 -21.88 18.44 12.24
CA ALA A 64 -21.75 16.99 12.19
C ALA A 64 -20.62 16.54 11.25
N VAL A 65 -20.46 17.20 10.09
CA VAL A 65 -19.37 16.92 9.15
C VAL A 65 -18.02 17.36 9.71
N ILE A 66 -17.91 18.57 10.26
CA ILE A 66 -16.66 19.06 10.87
C ILE A 66 -16.20 18.14 12.00
N ILE A 67 -17.10 17.78 12.92
CA ILE A 67 -16.78 16.88 14.03
C ILE A 67 -16.36 15.51 13.50
N SER A 68 -17.03 14.98 12.49
CA SER A 68 -16.66 13.68 11.89
C SER A 68 -15.27 13.73 11.24
N LEU A 69 -14.94 14.83 10.54
CA LEU A 69 -13.63 15.03 9.93
C LEU A 69 -12.54 15.18 10.99
N ILE A 70 -12.76 15.99 12.02
CA ILE A 70 -11.83 16.16 13.14
C ILE A 70 -11.61 14.81 13.82
N LEU A 71 -12.66 14.05 14.12
CA LEU A 71 -12.53 12.76 14.79
C LEU A 71 -11.69 11.76 13.99
N ILE A 72 -11.87 11.71 12.67
CA ILE A 72 -11.08 10.82 11.80
C ILE A 72 -9.64 11.31 11.66
N ILE A 73 -9.42 12.61 11.47
CA ILE A 73 -8.06 13.18 11.39
C ILE A 73 -7.34 12.98 12.72
N SER A 74 -7.99 13.27 13.85
CA SER A 74 -7.42 13.07 15.18
C SER A 74 -7.16 11.61 15.49
N ALA A 75 -8.03 10.68 15.09
CA ALA A 75 -7.75 9.24 15.21
C ALA A 75 -6.52 8.85 14.39
N PHE A 76 -6.42 9.32 13.14
CA PHE A 76 -5.30 9.03 12.26
C PHE A 76 -3.98 9.63 12.76
N VAL A 77 -3.99 10.92 13.11
CA VAL A 77 -2.83 11.65 13.68
C VAL A 77 -2.45 11.07 15.04
N GLY A 78 -3.43 10.72 15.87
CA GLY A 78 -3.19 10.09 17.17
C GLY A 78 -2.51 8.73 17.04
N ILE A 79 -2.99 7.88 16.13
CA ILE A 79 -2.33 6.62 15.78
C ILE A 79 -0.90 6.91 15.29
N ILE A 80 -0.71 7.78 14.29
CA ILE A 80 0.64 8.12 13.80
C ILE A 80 1.56 8.67 14.90
N THR A 81 1.05 9.50 15.81
CA THR A 81 1.84 10.11 16.88
C THR A 81 2.28 9.05 17.89
N LEU A 82 1.38 8.16 18.33
CA LEU A 82 1.74 7.03 19.18
C LEU A 82 2.81 6.16 18.53
N LEU A 83 2.71 5.96 17.23
CA LEU A 83 3.66 5.16 16.47
C LEU A 83 5.02 5.86 16.33
N VAL A 84 5.05 7.15 16.02
CA VAL A 84 6.29 7.92 15.96
C VAL A 84 6.94 7.97 17.34
N ALA A 85 6.18 8.18 18.41
CA ALA A 85 6.71 8.16 19.77
C ALA A 85 7.34 6.80 20.12
N GLU A 86 6.68 5.71 19.74
CA GLU A 86 7.18 4.35 19.95
C GLU A 86 8.42 4.07 19.09
N ILE A 87 8.43 4.49 17.83
CA ILE A 87 9.60 4.42 16.93
C ILE A 87 10.77 5.23 17.51
N VAL A 88 10.53 6.45 17.98
CA VAL A 88 11.57 7.31 18.59
C VAL A 88 12.10 6.68 19.88
N THR A 89 11.23 6.10 20.70
CA THR A 89 11.65 5.41 21.93
C THR A 89 12.48 4.17 21.61
N GLY A 90 12.05 3.37 20.63
CA GLY A 90 12.81 2.23 20.14
C GLY A 90 14.13 2.63 19.48
N ALA A 91 14.14 3.74 18.72
CA ALA A 91 15.33 4.29 18.08
C ALA A 91 16.31 4.88 19.08
N ASN A 92 15.84 5.53 20.15
CA ASN A 92 16.67 6.04 21.24
C ASN A 92 17.27 4.88 22.04
N TYR A 93 16.50 3.84 22.34
CA TYR A 93 17.05 2.62 22.95
C TYR A 93 18.12 1.99 22.06
N LEU A 94 17.84 1.86 20.76
CA LEU A 94 18.83 1.42 19.79
C LEU A 94 20.05 2.34 19.84
N ALA A 95 19.90 3.67 19.84
CA ALA A 95 21.01 4.62 19.90
C ALA A 95 21.82 4.56 21.21
N ASP A 96 21.21 4.17 22.33
CA ASP A 96 21.87 3.99 23.62
C ASP A 96 22.62 2.65 23.72
N VAL A 97 22.12 1.61 23.04
CA VAL A 97 22.67 0.24 23.07
C VAL A 97 23.57 -0.06 21.86
N LEU A 98 23.44 0.71 20.77
CA LEU A 98 24.28 0.63 19.57
C LEU A 98 25.75 0.90 19.85
N PRO A 99 26.19 1.86 20.68
CA PRO A 99 27.61 2.10 20.92
C PRO A 99 28.34 0.87 21.45
N GLU A 100 27.71 0.11 22.36
CA GLU A 100 28.25 -1.17 22.84
C GLU A 100 28.27 -2.23 21.73
N HIS A 101 27.21 -2.35 20.92
CA HIS A 101 27.16 -3.33 19.83
C HIS A 101 28.01 -2.97 18.63
N VAL A 102 28.22 -1.69 18.33
CA VAL A 102 29.12 -1.17 17.29
C VAL A 102 30.56 -1.41 17.71
N GLN A 103 30.91 -1.15 18.97
CA GLN A 103 32.23 -1.50 19.48
C GLN A 103 32.44 -3.03 19.47
N THR A 104 31.39 -3.79 19.80
CA THR A 104 31.41 -5.26 19.69
C THR A 104 31.53 -5.73 18.24
N LEU A 105 30.87 -5.07 17.28
CA LEU A 105 30.96 -5.31 15.83
C LEU A 105 32.35 -4.97 15.29
N VAL A 106 32.94 -3.85 15.72
CA VAL A 106 34.31 -3.47 15.38
C VAL A 106 35.26 -4.54 15.93
N ASN A 107 35.13 -4.92 17.20
CA ASN A 107 35.94 -5.97 17.81
C ASN A 107 35.72 -7.36 17.20
N TYR A 108 34.50 -7.71 16.79
CA TYR A 108 34.19 -8.95 16.06
C TYR A 108 34.69 -8.91 14.63
N SER A 109 34.66 -7.76 13.97
CA SER A 109 35.19 -7.58 12.63
C SER A 109 36.72 -7.66 12.63
N GLU A 110 37.38 -7.07 13.63
CA GLU A 110 38.81 -7.26 13.89
C GLU A 110 39.13 -8.71 14.23
N SER A 111 38.31 -9.37 15.06
CA SER A 111 38.54 -10.78 15.43
C SER A 111 38.23 -11.75 14.29
N LEU A 112 37.23 -11.51 13.44
CA LEU A 112 36.98 -12.31 12.23
C LEU A 112 38.08 -12.10 11.20
N VAL A 113 38.54 -10.86 11.02
CA VAL A 113 39.69 -10.57 10.16
C VAL A 113 40.95 -11.25 10.70
N THR A 114 41.17 -11.23 12.01
CA THR A 114 42.38 -11.80 12.61
C THR A 114 42.32 -13.33 12.79
N ALA A 115 41.17 -13.89 13.13
CA ALA A 115 41.02 -15.30 13.48
C ALA A 115 40.48 -16.17 12.34
N GLN A 116 39.85 -15.59 11.31
CA GLN A 116 39.36 -16.34 10.15
C GLN A 116 40.04 -15.88 8.85
N VAL A 117 40.18 -14.57 8.61
CA VAL A 117 40.77 -14.07 7.35
C VAL A 117 42.29 -14.20 7.34
N LEU A 118 42.99 -13.86 8.43
CA LEU A 118 44.45 -14.00 8.55
C LEU A 118 44.95 -15.45 8.40
N PRO A 119 44.35 -16.46 9.06
CA PRO A 119 44.76 -17.85 8.85
C PRO A 119 44.31 -18.42 7.50
N LEU A 120 43.23 -17.90 6.87
CA LEU A 120 42.95 -18.19 5.46
C LEU A 120 44.01 -17.56 4.57
N TYR A 121 44.45 -16.34 4.85
CA TYR A 121 45.52 -15.63 4.17
C TYR A 121 46.85 -16.38 4.34
N ASP A 122 47.19 -16.90 5.52
CA ASP A 122 48.39 -17.68 5.76
C ASP A 122 48.31 -19.09 5.13
N LYS A 123 47.14 -19.74 5.14
CA LYS A 123 46.93 -21.01 4.41
C LYS A 123 46.95 -20.83 2.91
N LEU A 124 46.35 -19.76 2.39
CA LEU A 124 46.42 -19.38 0.99
C LEU A 124 47.87 -19.03 0.65
N ALA A 125 48.54 -18.13 1.38
CA ALA A 125 49.95 -17.78 1.20
C ALA A 125 50.88 -18.99 1.29
N GLY A 126 50.57 -19.98 2.13
CA GLY A 126 51.25 -21.27 2.19
C GLY A 126 51.04 -22.15 0.95
N LEU A 127 49.86 -22.11 0.34
CA LEU A 127 49.57 -22.73 -0.97
C LEU A 127 50.18 -21.92 -2.15
N PHE A 128 50.39 -20.61 -1.96
CA PHE A 128 50.98 -19.67 -2.91
C PHE A 128 52.51 -19.52 -2.79
N LYS A 129 53.16 -20.20 -1.83
CA LYS A 129 54.63 -20.16 -1.64
C LYS A 129 55.42 -20.72 -2.83
N ASN A 130 54.76 -21.49 -3.69
CA ASN A 130 55.32 -22.03 -4.95
C ASN A 130 54.97 -21.17 -6.18
N LEU A 131 54.26 -20.05 -6.00
CA LEU A 131 53.86 -19.15 -7.08
C LEU A 131 54.78 -17.93 -7.11
N ASP A 132 55.09 -17.48 -8.32
CA ASP A 132 56.07 -16.42 -8.58
C ASP A 132 55.62 -15.09 -7.94
N ALA A 133 56.58 -14.23 -7.55
CA ALA A 133 56.31 -13.05 -6.72
C ALA A 133 55.21 -12.11 -7.30
N GLY A 134 55.15 -11.99 -8.64
CA GLY A 134 54.12 -11.19 -9.32
C GLY A 134 52.70 -11.76 -9.21
N GLN A 135 52.54 -13.07 -9.02
CA GLN A 135 51.22 -13.70 -8.85
C GLN A 135 50.69 -13.51 -7.43
N GLN A 136 51.57 -13.51 -6.42
CA GLN A 136 51.20 -13.15 -5.04
C GLN A 136 50.73 -11.71 -4.94
N GLU A 137 51.45 -10.79 -5.58
CA GLU A 137 51.09 -9.36 -5.62
C GLU A 137 49.74 -9.12 -6.32
N THR A 138 49.49 -9.83 -7.42
CA THR A 138 48.21 -9.76 -8.15
C THR A 138 47.03 -10.24 -7.29
N ILE A 139 47.21 -11.26 -6.45
CA ILE A 139 46.15 -11.77 -5.56
C ILE A 139 45.85 -10.78 -4.44
N VAL A 140 46.88 -10.20 -3.82
CA VAL A 140 46.72 -9.16 -2.78
C VAL A 140 46.01 -7.94 -3.36
N GLN A 141 46.41 -7.49 -4.55
CA GLN A 141 45.75 -6.39 -5.26
C GLN A 141 44.28 -6.70 -5.57
N ASN A 142 43.96 -7.93 -5.99
CA ASN A 142 42.57 -8.33 -6.27
C ASN A 142 41.72 -8.42 -5.00
N ILE A 143 42.27 -8.88 -3.87
CA ILE A 143 41.57 -8.91 -2.58
C ILE A 143 41.32 -7.48 -2.07
N GLN A 144 42.32 -6.60 -2.17
CA GLN A 144 42.17 -5.18 -1.83
C GLN A 144 41.16 -4.48 -2.75
N ALA A 145 41.20 -4.77 -4.06
CA ALA A 145 40.24 -4.24 -5.03
C ALA A 145 38.82 -4.76 -4.79
N ALA A 146 38.66 -6.03 -4.37
CA ALA A 146 37.37 -6.58 -3.97
C ALA A 146 36.84 -5.91 -2.69
N GLY A 147 37.70 -5.72 -1.68
CA GLY A 147 37.35 -5.00 -0.45
C GLY A 147 36.96 -3.53 -0.72
N GLN A 148 37.71 -2.83 -1.57
CA GLN A 148 37.38 -1.48 -2.01
C GLN A 148 36.10 -1.43 -2.86
N LYS A 149 35.84 -2.44 -3.71
CA LYS A 149 34.58 -2.54 -4.46
C LYS A 149 33.37 -2.74 -3.54
N ILE A 150 33.50 -3.55 -2.50
CA ILE A 150 32.43 -3.76 -1.52
C ILE A 150 32.18 -2.46 -0.74
N ALA A 151 33.24 -1.82 -0.24
CA ALA A 151 33.14 -0.56 0.49
C ALA A 151 32.55 0.58 -0.35
N SER A 152 32.98 0.71 -1.61
CA SER A 152 32.44 1.71 -2.55
C SER A 152 31.01 1.39 -2.96
N SER A 153 30.66 0.12 -3.20
CA SER A 153 29.27 -0.27 -3.51
C SER A 153 28.33 -0.02 -2.33
N ALA A 154 28.79 -0.26 -1.10
CA ALA A 154 28.03 0.07 0.11
C ALA A 154 27.88 1.60 0.27
N GLY A 155 28.96 2.36 0.04
CA GLY A 155 28.93 3.82 0.02
C GLY A 155 28.00 4.39 -1.05
N ASP A 156 27.97 3.80 -2.24
CA ASP A 156 27.11 4.20 -3.35
C ASP A 156 25.64 3.85 -3.11
N PHE A 157 25.37 2.69 -2.50
CA PHE A 157 24.03 2.31 -2.06
C PHE A 157 23.50 3.28 -1.00
N LEU A 158 24.31 3.56 0.04
CA LEU A 158 23.95 4.52 1.09
C LEU A 158 23.77 5.91 0.49
N SER A 159 24.71 6.41 -0.32
CA SER A 159 24.58 7.72 -0.96
C SER A 159 23.38 7.79 -1.91
N GLY A 160 23.06 6.70 -2.61
CA GLY A 160 21.89 6.57 -3.47
C GLY A 160 20.57 6.60 -2.70
N LEU A 161 20.52 5.99 -1.52
CA LEU A 161 19.40 6.11 -0.57
C LEU A 161 19.28 7.56 -0.06
N PHE A 162 20.37 8.12 0.48
CA PHE A 162 20.37 9.46 1.06
C PHE A 162 20.07 10.56 0.01
N LYS A 163 20.52 10.41 -1.24
CA LYS A 163 20.20 11.33 -2.35
C LYS A 163 18.74 11.22 -2.83
N LYS A 164 18.06 10.09 -2.57
CA LYS A 164 16.63 9.91 -2.88
C LYS A 164 15.71 10.42 -1.77
N LEU A 165 16.19 10.56 -0.53
CA LEU A 165 15.41 11.11 0.60
C LEU A 165 14.89 12.54 0.33
N PRO A 166 15.67 13.50 -0.20
CA PRO A 166 15.14 14.81 -0.60
C PRO A 166 14.02 14.73 -1.64
N GLY A 167 14.07 13.72 -2.53
CA GLY A 167 13.00 13.44 -3.49
C GLY A 167 11.68 13.05 -2.82
N LEU A 168 11.73 12.34 -1.68
CA LEU A 168 10.52 12.04 -0.88
C LEU A 168 9.95 13.30 -0.22
N VAL A 169 10.81 14.20 0.25
CA VAL A 169 10.38 15.49 0.83
C VAL A 169 9.67 16.36 -0.22
N SER A 170 10.10 16.29 -1.49
CA SER A 170 9.47 17.03 -2.59
C SER A 170 8.01 16.64 -2.88
N TRP A 171 7.56 15.46 -2.42
CA TRP A 171 6.16 15.03 -2.55
C TRP A 171 5.24 15.64 -1.47
N ILE A 172 5.79 16.09 -0.34
CA ILE A 172 5.02 16.60 0.80
C ILE A 172 4.13 17.80 0.42
N PRO A 173 4.62 18.84 -0.30
CA PRO A 173 3.78 19.97 -0.68
C PRO A 173 2.59 19.56 -1.57
N ASN A 174 2.81 18.63 -2.50
CA ASN A 174 1.76 18.10 -3.35
C ASN A 174 0.76 17.29 -2.53
N ALA A 175 1.22 16.39 -1.66
CA ALA A 175 0.36 15.61 -0.77
C ALA A 175 -0.50 16.49 0.14
N ALA A 176 0.09 17.55 0.73
CA ALA A 176 -0.63 18.52 1.54
C ALA A 176 -1.70 19.26 0.74
N THR A 177 -1.37 19.69 -0.48
CA THR A 177 -2.34 20.34 -1.39
C THR A 177 -3.52 19.41 -1.69
N VAL A 178 -3.23 18.17 -2.09
CA VAL A 178 -4.25 17.14 -2.34
C VAL A 178 -5.12 16.92 -1.12
N LEU A 179 -4.51 16.80 0.06
CA LEU A 179 -5.22 16.56 1.30
C LEU A 179 -6.15 17.72 1.64
N ILE A 180 -5.69 18.97 1.50
CA ILE A 180 -6.53 20.16 1.73
C ILE A 180 -7.73 20.16 0.79
N PHE A 181 -7.52 19.98 -0.53
CA PHE A 181 -8.62 19.94 -1.50
C PHE A 181 -9.56 18.77 -1.24
N ALA A 182 -9.03 17.59 -0.90
CA ALA A 182 -9.83 16.42 -0.58
C ALA A 182 -10.69 16.65 0.68
N LEU A 183 -10.14 17.27 1.73
CA LEU A 183 -10.89 17.59 2.96
C LEU A 183 -11.98 18.64 2.71
N LEU A 184 -11.67 19.71 1.98
CA LEU A 184 -12.66 20.73 1.62
C LEU A 184 -13.78 20.14 0.76
N ALA A 185 -13.42 19.36 -0.26
CA ALA A 185 -14.41 18.68 -1.09
C ALA A 185 -15.24 17.69 -0.28
N THR A 186 -14.63 16.96 0.67
CA THR A 186 -15.35 16.03 1.56
C THR A 186 -16.37 16.80 2.38
N PHE A 187 -15.98 17.95 2.94
CA PHE A 187 -16.88 18.80 3.71
C PHE A 187 -18.11 19.21 2.88
N PHE A 188 -17.92 19.77 1.68
CA PHE A 188 -19.04 20.20 0.84
C PHE A 188 -19.91 19.03 0.38
N ILE A 189 -19.30 17.91 -0.03
CA ILE A 189 -20.01 16.71 -0.47
C ILE A 189 -20.87 16.14 0.67
N SER A 190 -20.31 15.97 1.87
CA SER A 190 -21.05 15.43 3.01
C SER A 190 -22.06 16.42 3.60
N LYS A 191 -21.79 17.73 3.58
CA LYS A 191 -22.74 18.77 3.99
C LYS A 191 -23.97 18.77 3.10
N ASP A 192 -23.77 18.76 1.79
CA ASP A 192 -24.87 18.86 0.82
C ASP A 192 -25.36 17.50 0.32
N TRP A 193 -24.96 16.42 0.98
CA TRP A 193 -25.22 15.05 0.53
C TRP A 193 -26.69 14.73 0.25
N ASN A 194 -27.64 15.15 1.11
CA ASN A 194 -29.07 14.90 0.86
C ASN A 194 -29.57 15.68 -0.36
N HIS A 195 -29.05 16.87 -0.59
CA HIS A 195 -29.41 17.72 -1.73
C HIS A 195 -28.80 17.19 -3.03
N LEU A 196 -27.52 16.80 -3.01
CA LEU A 196 -26.82 16.20 -4.14
C LEU A 196 -27.47 14.87 -4.56
N THR A 197 -27.77 13.99 -3.61
CA THR A 197 -28.46 12.73 -3.88
C THR A 197 -29.91 12.94 -4.31
N GLY A 198 -30.58 14.00 -3.84
CA GLY A 198 -31.91 14.40 -4.28
C GLY A 198 -31.93 14.88 -5.74
N LYS A 199 -31.03 15.80 -6.11
CA LYS A 199 -30.87 16.30 -7.48
C LYS A 199 -30.50 15.19 -8.47
N GLY A 200 -29.60 14.28 -8.06
CA GLY A 200 -29.24 13.12 -8.88
C GLY A 200 -30.46 12.23 -9.21
N LYS A 201 -31.42 12.10 -8.29
CA LYS A 201 -32.66 11.34 -8.53
C LYS A 201 -33.62 12.00 -9.52
N LEU A 202 -33.51 13.31 -9.73
CA LEU A 202 -34.37 14.10 -10.64
C LEU A 202 -33.80 14.17 -12.06
N LEU A 203 -32.47 14.23 -12.18
CA LEU A 203 -31.78 14.31 -13.48
C LEU A 203 -31.67 12.94 -14.18
N LEU A 204 -31.73 11.84 -13.42
CA LEU A 204 -31.54 10.49 -13.96
C LEU A 204 -32.88 9.80 -14.31
N PRO A 205 -33.00 9.17 -15.49
CA PRO A 205 -34.14 8.32 -15.83
C PRO A 205 -34.34 7.17 -14.82
N LYS A 206 -35.59 6.70 -14.63
CA LYS A 206 -35.92 5.66 -13.61
C LYS A 206 -35.03 4.41 -13.68
N LYS A 207 -34.71 3.91 -14.89
CA LYS A 207 -33.80 2.76 -15.08
C LYS A 207 -32.37 3.07 -14.61
N ALA A 208 -31.82 4.24 -14.98
CA ALA A 208 -30.49 4.69 -14.55
C ALA A 208 -30.42 4.96 -13.04
N ARG A 209 -31.50 5.47 -12.42
CA ARG A 209 -31.60 5.66 -10.97
C ARG A 209 -31.53 4.35 -10.20
N LYS A 210 -32.25 3.31 -10.64
CA LYS A 210 -32.23 1.98 -10.00
C LYS A 210 -30.83 1.37 -10.07
N SER A 211 -30.23 1.41 -11.25
CA SER A 211 -28.85 0.95 -11.50
C SER A 211 -27.83 1.71 -10.63
N GLY A 212 -27.88 3.04 -10.59
CA GLY A 212 -26.94 3.86 -9.80
C GLY A 212 -27.03 3.62 -8.29
N ILE A 213 -28.22 3.37 -7.75
CA ILE A 213 -28.39 3.01 -6.33
C ILE A 213 -27.72 1.66 -6.01
N THR A 214 -27.88 0.67 -6.88
CA THR A 214 -27.23 -0.64 -6.74
C THR A 214 -25.72 -0.50 -6.81
N VAL A 215 -25.18 0.19 -7.83
CA VAL A 215 -23.73 0.43 -7.98
C VAL A 215 -23.15 1.12 -6.74
N PHE A 216 -23.86 2.11 -6.22
CA PHE A 216 -23.43 2.84 -5.04
C PHE A 216 -23.42 1.97 -3.77
N ALA A 217 -24.44 1.11 -3.60
CA ALA A 217 -24.50 0.16 -2.49
C ALA A 217 -23.36 -0.88 -2.58
N ASP A 218 -23.11 -1.41 -3.78
CA ASP A 218 -22.03 -2.38 -4.03
C ASP A 218 -20.66 -1.75 -3.77
N LEU A 219 -20.43 -0.51 -4.23
CA LEU A 219 -19.18 0.22 -3.97
C LEU A 219 -18.95 0.42 -2.48
N ARG A 220 -19.98 0.85 -1.75
CA ARG A 220 -19.91 1.00 -0.30
C ARG A 220 -19.57 -0.32 0.38
N ASN A 221 -20.28 -1.40 0.05
CA ASN A 221 -20.06 -2.70 0.66
C ASN A 221 -18.65 -3.23 0.38
N ALA A 222 -18.15 -3.05 -0.84
CA ALA A 222 -16.80 -3.46 -1.21
C ALA A 222 -15.71 -2.64 -0.51
N LEU A 223 -15.89 -1.32 -0.38
CA LEU A 223 -14.95 -0.46 0.36
C LEU A 223 -14.85 -0.84 1.83
N PHE A 224 -15.99 -0.98 2.51
CA PHE A 224 -16.02 -1.41 3.91
C PHE A 224 -15.53 -2.86 4.07
N GLY A 225 -15.84 -3.74 3.11
CA GLY A 225 -15.32 -5.10 3.05
C GLY A 225 -13.79 -5.14 2.92
N PHE A 226 -13.21 -4.32 2.03
CA PHE A 226 -11.77 -4.21 1.85
C PHE A 226 -11.06 -3.69 3.09
N ILE A 227 -11.57 -2.61 3.70
CA ILE A 227 -11.00 -2.06 4.94
C ILE A 227 -11.06 -3.09 6.06
N ARG A 228 -12.19 -3.80 6.20
CA ARG A 228 -12.32 -4.86 7.20
C ARG A 228 -11.34 -6.00 6.95
N ALA A 229 -11.14 -6.38 5.68
CA ALA A 229 -10.20 -7.42 5.29
C ALA A 229 -8.75 -7.04 5.65
N GLU A 230 -8.32 -5.84 5.26
CA GLU A 230 -6.98 -5.33 5.58
C GLU A 230 -6.75 -5.21 7.09
N LEU A 231 -7.69 -4.63 7.83
CA LEU A 231 -7.59 -4.55 9.30
C LEU A 231 -7.49 -5.94 9.95
N THR A 232 -8.17 -6.93 9.39
CA THR A 232 -8.09 -8.32 9.87
C THR A 232 -6.71 -8.92 9.58
N LEU A 233 -6.18 -8.73 8.37
CA LEU A 233 -4.85 -9.21 7.97
C LEU A 233 -3.76 -8.56 8.82
N ILE A 234 -3.78 -7.25 8.96
CA ILE A 234 -2.83 -6.48 9.78
C ILE A 234 -2.86 -6.94 11.23
N SER A 235 -4.06 -7.16 11.79
CA SER A 235 -4.19 -7.66 13.16
C SER A 235 -3.58 -9.04 13.32
N MET A 236 -3.76 -9.95 12.35
CA MET A 236 -3.12 -11.26 12.36
C MET A 236 -1.59 -11.15 12.30
N THR A 237 -1.08 -10.32 11.38
CA THR A 237 0.35 -10.07 11.25
C THR A 237 0.95 -9.51 12.53
N LEU A 238 0.31 -8.52 13.15
CA LEU A 238 0.74 -7.91 14.40
C LEU A 238 0.84 -8.96 15.52
N VAL A 239 -0.19 -9.81 15.68
CA VAL A 239 -0.20 -10.86 16.70
C VAL A 239 0.90 -11.89 16.46
N ILE A 240 1.09 -12.34 15.22
CA ILE A 240 2.12 -13.33 14.86
C ILE A 240 3.52 -12.74 15.11
N VAL A 241 3.77 -11.52 14.65
CA VAL A 241 5.05 -10.85 14.83
C VAL A 241 5.32 -10.60 16.31
N LEU A 242 4.33 -10.13 17.07
CA LEU A 242 4.48 -9.90 18.51
C LEU A 242 4.85 -11.18 19.25
N ILE A 243 4.08 -12.26 19.05
CA ILE A 243 4.34 -13.55 19.70
C ILE A 243 5.71 -14.08 19.29
N GLY A 244 6.04 -14.03 18.00
CA GLY A 244 7.33 -14.48 17.48
C GLY A 244 8.50 -13.72 18.11
N LEU A 245 8.43 -12.39 18.16
CA LEU A 245 9.48 -11.55 18.76
C LEU A 245 9.60 -11.76 20.28
N LEU A 246 8.48 -11.98 20.98
CA LEU A 246 8.50 -12.32 22.41
C LEU A 246 9.16 -13.70 22.67
N ILE A 247 8.88 -14.70 21.82
CA ILE A 247 9.53 -16.02 21.90
C ILE A 247 11.05 -15.89 21.66
N LEU A 248 11.44 -15.06 20.68
CA LEU A 248 12.84 -14.75 20.39
C LEU A 248 13.49 -13.83 21.45
N ARG A 249 12.72 -13.39 22.46
CA ARG A 249 13.15 -12.49 23.54
C ARG A 249 13.76 -11.18 23.02
N VAL A 250 13.21 -10.66 21.92
CA VAL A 250 13.65 -9.39 21.36
C VAL A 250 13.08 -8.23 22.19
N ASN A 251 13.95 -7.31 22.59
CA ASN A 251 13.55 -6.08 23.25
C ASN A 251 12.67 -5.25 22.30
N TYR A 252 11.69 -4.52 22.84
CA TYR A 252 10.76 -3.71 22.04
C TYR A 252 9.91 -4.52 21.04
N ALA A 253 9.62 -5.80 21.35
CA ALA A 253 8.77 -6.67 20.52
C ALA A 253 7.41 -6.03 20.17
N ILE A 254 6.79 -5.30 21.11
CA ILE A 254 5.52 -4.59 20.89
C ILE A 254 5.69 -3.45 19.87
N THR A 255 6.70 -2.62 20.05
CA THR A 255 7.09 -1.54 19.14
C THR A 255 7.26 -2.05 17.72
N ILE A 256 8.07 -3.09 17.56
CA ILE A 256 8.43 -3.65 16.25
C ILE A 256 7.20 -4.31 15.61
N ALA A 257 6.38 -5.02 16.39
CA ALA A 257 5.14 -5.61 15.90
C ALA A 257 4.13 -4.56 15.41
N LEU A 258 4.02 -3.42 16.11
CA LEU A 258 3.20 -2.28 15.68
C LEU A 258 3.73 -1.68 14.37
N VAL A 259 5.03 -1.41 14.29
CA VAL A 259 5.69 -0.92 13.06
C VAL A 259 5.42 -1.88 11.90
N CYS A 260 5.65 -3.17 12.10
CA CYS A 260 5.36 -4.21 11.12
C CYS A 260 3.89 -4.16 10.67
N GLY A 261 2.93 -4.09 11.59
CA GLY A 261 1.51 -4.01 11.25
C GLY A 261 1.14 -2.79 10.38
N ILE A 262 1.78 -1.64 10.58
CA ILE A 262 1.52 -0.44 9.74
C ILE A 262 2.14 -0.60 8.36
N VAL A 263 3.39 -1.05 8.29
CA VAL A 263 4.04 -1.30 7.01
C VAL A 263 3.28 -2.38 6.24
N ASP A 264 2.61 -3.29 6.96
CA ASP A 264 1.71 -4.31 6.39
C ASP A 264 0.42 -3.75 5.79
N ILE A 265 0.07 -2.47 6.02
CA ILE A 265 -0.98 -1.76 5.27
C ILE A 265 -0.57 -1.64 3.80
N LEU A 266 0.73 -1.61 3.49
CA LEU A 266 1.25 -1.47 2.13
C LEU A 266 1.24 -2.83 1.42
N PRO A 267 0.38 -3.04 0.41
CA PRO A 267 0.40 -4.27 -0.38
C PRO A 267 1.77 -4.50 -1.02
N TYR A 268 2.19 -5.75 -1.13
CA TYR A 268 3.47 -6.22 -1.71
C TYR A 268 4.75 -5.86 -0.97
N LEU A 269 4.81 -4.73 -0.26
CA LEU A 269 5.96 -4.37 0.59
C LEU A 269 5.90 -5.13 1.92
N GLY A 270 4.74 -5.07 2.58
CA GLY A 270 4.45 -5.80 3.82
C GLY A 270 5.51 -5.61 4.91
N THR A 271 5.58 -6.58 5.81
CA THR A 271 6.62 -6.63 6.86
C THR A 271 8.04 -6.88 6.33
N GLY A 272 8.21 -7.20 5.03
CA GLY A 272 9.50 -7.48 4.42
C GLY A 272 10.49 -6.31 4.47
N VAL A 273 9.98 -5.07 4.45
CA VAL A 273 10.80 -3.86 4.58
C VAL A 273 11.52 -3.79 5.93
N VAL A 274 10.95 -4.41 6.98
CA VAL A 274 11.53 -4.47 8.32
C VAL A 274 12.38 -5.74 8.48
N PHE A 275 11.82 -6.91 8.15
CA PHE A 275 12.50 -8.19 8.39
C PHE A 275 13.73 -8.39 7.52
N VAL A 276 13.70 -8.05 6.23
CA VAL A 276 14.81 -8.38 5.32
C VAL A 276 16.11 -7.67 5.70
N PRO A 277 16.14 -6.33 5.90
CA PRO A 277 17.36 -5.65 6.33
C PRO A 277 17.85 -6.13 7.70
N TRP A 278 16.91 -6.40 8.62
CA TRP A 278 17.24 -6.84 9.97
C TRP A 278 17.86 -8.25 9.99
N ILE A 279 17.28 -9.20 9.27
CA ILE A 279 17.84 -10.55 9.11
C ILE A 279 19.26 -10.48 8.54
N ILE A 280 19.47 -9.67 7.49
CA ILE A 280 20.80 -9.49 6.88
C ILE A 280 21.79 -8.93 7.90
N TYR A 281 21.38 -7.92 8.67
CA TYR A 281 22.21 -7.34 9.72
C TYR A 281 22.64 -8.39 10.75
N GLU A 282 21.71 -9.18 11.29
CA GLU A 282 22.01 -10.22 12.28
C GLU A 282 22.91 -11.34 11.71
N PHE A 283 22.79 -11.66 10.42
CA PHE A 283 23.72 -12.59 9.77
C PHE A 283 25.15 -12.03 9.67
N ILE A 284 25.30 -10.73 9.41
CA ILE A 284 26.60 -10.06 9.30
C ILE A 284 27.26 -9.87 10.67
N THR A 285 26.47 -9.57 11.71
CA THR A 285 26.98 -9.34 13.07
C THR A 285 27.31 -10.62 13.84
N GLY A 286 26.92 -11.79 13.30
CA GLY A 286 27.26 -13.11 13.87
C GLY A 286 26.23 -13.66 14.87
N SER A 287 25.08 -13.00 15.05
CA SER A 287 23.99 -13.43 15.94
C SER A 287 23.09 -14.49 15.27
N LEU A 288 23.69 -15.61 14.85
CA LEU A 288 23.05 -16.66 14.06
C LEU A 288 21.71 -17.18 14.62
N PRO A 289 21.54 -17.39 15.94
CA PRO A 289 20.26 -17.86 16.49
C PRO A 289 19.11 -16.87 16.26
N LEU A 290 19.39 -15.56 16.41
CA LEU A 290 18.39 -14.51 16.19
C LEU A 290 18.09 -14.35 14.71
N ALA A 291 19.10 -14.38 13.84
CA ALA A 291 18.94 -14.31 12.39
C ALA A 291 18.05 -15.46 11.85
N ILE A 292 18.30 -16.69 12.31
CA ILE A 292 17.47 -17.86 11.95
C ILE A 292 16.05 -17.70 12.51
N GLY A 293 15.91 -17.27 13.77
CA GLY A 293 14.62 -17.04 14.40
C GLY A 293 13.76 -16.02 13.64
N LEU A 294 14.34 -14.88 13.28
CA LEU A 294 13.69 -13.84 12.48
C LEU A 294 13.34 -14.33 11.07
N THR A 295 14.20 -15.15 10.46
CA THR A 295 13.94 -15.77 9.15
C THR A 295 12.73 -16.69 9.20
N VAL A 296 12.66 -17.57 10.19
CA VAL A 296 11.52 -18.49 10.39
C VAL A 296 10.25 -17.69 10.65
N LEU A 297 10.31 -16.67 11.52
CA LEU A 297 9.18 -15.79 11.80
C LEU A 297 8.69 -15.09 10.53
N TYR A 298 9.60 -14.55 9.72
CA TYR A 298 9.26 -13.87 8.48
C TYR A 298 8.60 -14.82 7.47
N ILE A 299 9.09 -16.06 7.35
CA ILE A 299 8.46 -17.10 6.52
C ILE A 299 7.04 -17.39 7.00
N VAL A 300 6.82 -17.52 8.32
CA VAL A 300 5.48 -17.74 8.87
C VAL A 300 4.54 -16.60 8.52
N VAL A 301 5.00 -15.34 8.63
CA VAL A 301 4.22 -14.16 8.25
C VAL A 301 3.89 -14.16 6.76
N ILE A 302 4.85 -14.44 5.88
CA ILE A 302 4.60 -14.53 4.43
C ILE A 302 3.59 -15.63 4.11
N VAL A 303 3.77 -16.81 4.68
CA VAL A 303 2.88 -17.96 4.43
C VAL A 303 1.46 -17.65 4.92
N GLN A 304 1.32 -17.07 6.12
CA GLN A 304 0.03 -16.66 6.63
C GLN A 304 -0.61 -15.61 5.71
N ARG A 305 0.13 -14.58 5.29
CA ARG A 305 -0.38 -13.55 4.38
C ARG A 305 -0.86 -14.17 3.07
N GLN A 306 -0.03 -14.97 2.42
CA GLN A 306 -0.34 -15.58 1.12
C GLN A 306 -1.57 -16.50 1.16
N ILE A 307 -1.82 -17.17 2.29
CA ILE A 307 -2.98 -18.05 2.49
C ILE A 307 -4.23 -17.24 2.86
N MET A 308 -4.09 -16.25 3.74
CA MET A 308 -5.22 -15.54 4.35
C MET A 308 -5.73 -14.41 3.47
N GLU A 309 -4.85 -13.70 2.75
CA GLU A 309 -5.21 -12.58 1.89
C GLU A 309 -6.30 -12.94 0.87
N PRO A 310 -6.18 -14.00 0.05
CA PRO A 310 -7.25 -14.37 -0.89
C PRO A 310 -8.54 -14.83 -0.19
N LYS A 311 -8.45 -15.50 0.97
CA LYS A 311 -9.61 -15.99 1.73
C LYS A 311 -10.40 -14.84 2.38
N ILE A 312 -9.70 -13.87 2.97
CA ILE A 312 -10.32 -12.74 3.64
C ILE A 312 -10.83 -11.73 2.62
N LEU A 313 -10.09 -11.47 1.54
CA LEU A 313 -10.53 -10.56 0.47
C LEU A 313 -11.74 -11.13 -0.29
N SER A 314 -11.76 -12.42 -0.63
CA SER A 314 -12.92 -13.03 -1.33
C SER A 314 -14.19 -13.00 -0.48
N SER A 315 -14.10 -13.35 0.80
CA SER A 315 -15.24 -13.36 1.70
C SER A 315 -15.76 -11.95 2.05
N SER A 316 -14.87 -10.95 2.12
CA SER A 316 -15.25 -9.59 2.51
C SER A 316 -15.73 -8.72 1.35
N ILE A 317 -15.23 -8.94 0.13
CA ILE A 317 -15.52 -8.10 -1.04
C ILE A 317 -16.43 -8.83 -2.04
N GLY A 318 -16.55 -10.16 -1.96
CA GLY A 318 -17.37 -10.95 -2.87
C GLY A 318 -16.88 -10.91 -4.33
N MET A 319 -15.58 -10.69 -4.52
CA MET A 319 -14.92 -10.60 -5.82
C MET A 319 -13.81 -11.65 -5.97
N ASN A 320 -13.50 -11.99 -7.22
CA ASN A 320 -12.44 -12.94 -7.54
C ASN A 320 -11.06 -12.39 -7.08
N PRO A 321 -10.33 -13.09 -6.19
CA PRO A 321 -9.02 -12.66 -5.71
C PRO A 321 -8.02 -12.33 -6.82
N LEU A 322 -8.02 -13.08 -7.91
CA LEU A 322 -7.14 -12.84 -9.05
C LEU A 322 -7.44 -11.50 -9.71
N ALA A 323 -8.71 -11.16 -9.88
CA ALA A 323 -9.11 -9.88 -10.45
C ALA A 323 -8.67 -8.72 -9.54
N THR A 324 -8.84 -8.85 -8.22
CA THR A 324 -8.39 -7.84 -7.24
C THR A 324 -6.89 -7.64 -7.31
N LEU A 325 -6.11 -8.73 -7.39
CA LEU A 325 -4.65 -8.67 -7.50
C LEU A 325 -4.20 -8.00 -8.81
N ILE A 326 -4.85 -8.34 -9.93
CA ILE A 326 -4.59 -7.67 -11.23
C ILE A 326 -4.89 -6.18 -11.12
N ALA A 327 -6.01 -5.81 -10.49
CA ALA A 327 -6.41 -4.42 -10.34
C ALA A 327 -5.46 -3.62 -9.44
N LEU A 328 -4.97 -4.22 -8.35
CA LEU A 328 -3.92 -3.66 -7.49
C LEU A 328 -2.64 -3.39 -8.28
N PHE A 329 -2.17 -4.38 -9.04
CA PHE A 329 -0.94 -4.26 -9.81
C PHE A 329 -1.03 -3.21 -10.92
N ILE A 330 -2.12 -3.23 -11.70
CA ILE A 330 -2.37 -2.24 -12.76
C ILE A 330 -2.52 -0.84 -12.15
N GLY A 331 -3.26 -0.71 -11.05
CA GLY A 331 -3.41 0.54 -10.32
C GLY A 331 -2.05 1.08 -9.88
N PHE A 332 -1.24 0.26 -9.21
CA PHE A 332 0.10 0.65 -8.77
C PHE A 332 0.99 1.12 -9.93
N LYS A 333 1.00 0.40 -11.05
CA LYS A 333 1.80 0.77 -12.22
C LYS A 333 1.33 2.06 -12.91
N THR A 334 0.06 2.43 -12.78
CA THR A 334 -0.54 3.58 -13.48
C THR A 334 -0.55 4.86 -12.65
N VAL A 335 -0.87 4.76 -11.36
CA VAL A 335 -1.05 5.93 -10.45
C VAL A 335 -0.12 5.86 -9.23
N GLY A 336 0.85 4.93 -9.22
CA GLY A 336 1.77 4.76 -8.10
C GLY A 336 1.04 4.25 -6.85
N PHE A 337 1.48 4.70 -5.67
CA PHE A 337 0.94 4.23 -4.40
C PHE A 337 -0.59 4.39 -4.27
N LEU A 338 -1.16 5.50 -4.73
CA LEU A 338 -2.62 5.72 -4.73
C LEU A 338 -3.37 4.69 -5.58
N GLY A 339 -2.70 4.14 -6.59
CA GLY A 339 -3.22 3.09 -7.44
C GLY A 339 -3.56 1.78 -6.71
N LEU A 340 -2.95 1.51 -5.56
CA LEU A 340 -3.28 0.35 -4.73
C LEU A 340 -4.67 0.46 -4.09
N ILE A 341 -5.16 1.68 -3.87
CA ILE A 341 -6.54 1.90 -3.40
C ILE A 341 -7.48 2.01 -4.60
N LEU A 342 -7.08 2.74 -5.64
CA LEU A 342 -7.92 2.99 -6.81
C LEU A 342 -8.15 1.73 -7.68
N GLY A 343 -7.22 0.78 -7.68
CA GLY A 343 -7.31 -0.48 -8.43
C GLY A 343 -8.52 -1.32 -8.03
N PRO A 344 -8.61 -1.80 -6.77
CA PRO A 344 -9.79 -2.52 -6.29
C PRO A 344 -11.09 -1.72 -6.48
N ILE A 345 -11.07 -0.41 -6.28
CA ILE A 345 -12.24 0.47 -6.48
C ILE A 345 -12.72 0.44 -7.94
N THR A 346 -11.81 0.58 -8.90
CA THR A 346 -12.15 0.52 -10.33
C THR A 346 -12.66 -0.85 -10.72
N LEU A 347 -12.11 -1.94 -10.16
CA LEU A 347 -12.62 -3.28 -10.36
C LEU A 347 -14.04 -3.47 -9.80
N VAL A 348 -14.31 -2.94 -8.61
CA VAL A 348 -15.65 -2.95 -8.01
C VAL A 348 -16.63 -2.18 -8.89
N LEU A 349 -16.23 -1.00 -9.38
CA LEU A 349 -17.05 -0.21 -10.30
C LEU A 349 -17.36 -0.97 -11.59
N LEU A 350 -16.35 -1.61 -12.20
CA LEU A 350 -16.54 -2.45 -13.38
C LEU A 350 -17.49 -3.62 -13.11
N THR A 351 -17.28 -4.32 -12.00
CA THR A 351 -18.12 -5.45 -11.61
C THR A 351 -19.56 -5.02 -11.34
N ALA A 352 -19.76 -3.85 -10.71
CA ALA A 352 -21.06 -3.28 -10.46
C ALA A 352 -21.76 -2.87 -11.76
N LEU A 353 -21.04 -2.29 -12.73
CA LEU A 353 -21.58 -1.97 -14.06
C LEU A 353 -22.00 -3.23 -14.82
N ILE A 354 -21.23 -4.33 -14.71
CA ILE A 354 -21.57 -5.64 -15.29
C ILE A 354 -22.85 -6.18 -14.64
N ARG A 355 -22.92 -6.22 -13.30
CA ARG A 355 -24.12 -6.69 -12.57
C ARG A 355 -25.35 -5.84 -12.85
N ALA A 356 -25.17 -4.55 -13.07
CA ALA A 356 -26.25 -3.64 -13.44
C ALA A 356 -26.72 -3.79 -14.91
N HIS A 357 -26.20 -4.78 -15.64
CA HIS A 357 -26.57 -5.09 -17.03
C HIS A 357 -26.40 -3.90 -17.99
N VAL A 358 -25.55 -2.93 -17.63
CA VAL A 358 -25.35 -1.71 -18.42
C VAL A 358 -24.88 -2.04 -19.84
N PHE A 359 -23.96 -3.01 -19.96
CA PHE A 359 -23.48 -3.50 -21.26
C PHE A 359 -24.56 -4.20 -22.08
N HIS A 360 -25.48 -4.90 -21.43
CA HIS A 360 -26.59 -5.58 -22.09
C HIS A 360 -27.66 -4.58 -22.57
N ASP A 361 -27.95 -3.56 -21.77
CA ASP A 361 -28.85 -2.46 -22.14
C ASP A 361 -28.30 -1.66 -23.34
N ILE A 362 -26.99 -1.39 -23.33
CA ILE A 362 -26.29 -0.78 -24.47
C ILE A 362 -26.43 -1.65 -25.72
N TRP A 363 -26.19 -2.96 -25.60
CA TRP A 363 -26.31 -3.89 -26.73
C TRP A 363 -27.74 -3.95 -27.28
N ASN A 364 -28.74 -3.97 -26.41
CA ASN A 364 -30.16 -3.98 -26.80
C ASN A 364 -30.56 -2.69 -27.54
N TYR A 365 -30.03 -1.53 -27.12
CA TYR A 365 -30.21 -0.27 -27.82
C TYR A 365 -29.62 -0.30 -29.24
N ILE A 366 -28.38 -0.81 -29.38
CA ILE A 366 -27.71 -0.97 -30.68
C ILE A 366 -28.51 -1.89 -31.60
N MET A 367 -29.00 -3.01 -31.08
CA MET A 367 -29.77 -4.00 -31.84
C MET A 367 -31.22 -3.57 -32.11
N GLY A 368 -31.71 -2.52 -31.43
CA GLY A 368 -33.06 -1.99 -31.57
C GLY A 368 -34.15 -2.87 -30.98
N LYS A 369 -33.82 -3.76 -30.04
CA LYS A 369 -34.81 -4.57 -29.31
C LYS A 369 -35.42 -3.69 -28.20
N LYS A 370 -36.75 -3.70 -28.03
CA LYS A 370 -37.41 -3.01 -26.90
C LYS A 370 -36.82 -3.56 -25.60
N ALA A 371 -36.24 -2.68 -24.79
CA ALA A 371 -35.73 -3.04 -23.47
C ALA A 371 -36.88 -3.59 -22.63
N ILE A 372 -36.79 -4.86 -22.21
CA ILE A 372 -37.73 -5.50 -21.29
C ILE A 372 -37.71 -4.77 -19.93
#